data_AF-A0AA42CGP0-F1
#
_entry.id   AF-A0AA42CGP0-F1
#
_cell.length_a   1.000
_cell.length_b   1.000
_cell.length_c   1.000
_cell.angle_alpha   90.00
_cell.angle_beta   90.00
_cell.angle_gamma   90.00
#
_symmetry.space_group_name_H-M   'P 1'
#
loop_
_entity.id
_entity.type
_entity.pdbx_description
1 polymer ?
#
loop_
_entity_poly.entity_id
_entity_poly.type
_entity_poly.pdbx_seq_one_letter_code
_entity_poly.pdbx_strand_id
1 'polypeptide(L)'
;MRRFDEIIELAVQRHGGPDAFKQLLAETRPLGPHDIGTITDDRVLAAMTRRVFCAGFSSKVIDAKWEAFESAFERFDPARCAWMTEERFDELLRCKDIVRNGAKIQSVRENGRFVMELAEKHGCAARFFAEWPDDDYVGLLDFLNKNGTRLGGESGMHFLRAIGKPAFILMPDVVKALIREQVVSKSPSGKGDFAKIQAALNLWSEQSGLDLTSMSRTLAMSVG
;
A
#
# COMPACT_ATOMS: atom_id res chain seq x y z
N MET A 1 4.07 -23.25 12.32
CA MET A 1 3.45 -22.71 11.10
C MET A 1 3.02 -23.86 10.20
N ARG A 2 1.74 -23.92 9.82
CA ARG A 2 1.21 -24.91 8.85
C ARG A 2 1.78 -24.68 7.45
N ARG A 3 1.61 -25.66 6.55
CA ARG A 3 1.79 -25.43 5.11
C ARG A 3 0.72 -24.47 4.60
N PHE A 4 0.99 -23.76 3.52
CA PHE A 4 0.06 -22.74 3.03
C PHE A 4 -1.23 -23.32 2.43
N ASP A 5 -1.19 -24.54 1.87
CA ASP A 5 -2.38 -25.24 1.37
C ASP A 5 -3.40 -25.52 2.47
N GLU A 6 -2.95 -25.90 3.67
CA GLU A 6 -3.84 -26.04 4.84
C GLU A 6 -4.51 -24.72 5.22
N ILE A 7 -3.84 -23.58 5.02
CA ILE A 7 -4.41 -22.25 5.30
C ILE A 7 -5.43 -21.86 4.21
N ILE A 8 -5.16 -22.23 2.95
CA ILE A 8 -6.11 -22.07 1.85
C ILE A 8 -7.38 -22.88 2.15
N GLU A 9 -7.26 -24.12 2.61
CA GLU A 9 -8.41 -24.95 2.98
C GLU A 9 -9.28 -24.29 4.06
N LEU A 10 -8.67 -23.70 5.09
CA LEU A 10 -9.39 -22.95 6.11
C LEU A 10 -10.15 -21.74 5.51
N ALA A 11 -9.51 -20.98 4.63
CA ALA A 11 -10.15 -19.84 3.96
C ALA A 11 -11.31 -20.30 3.06
N VAL A 12 -11.10 -21.36 2.28
CA VAL A 12 -12.10 -21.96 1.37
C VAL A 12 -13.33 -22.43 2.15
N GLN A 13 -13.15 -23.16 3.25
CA GLN A 13 -14.25 -23.65 4.08
C GLN A 13 -15.10 -22.51 4.67
N ARG A 14 -14.46 -21.39 5.03
CA ARG A 14 -15.14 -20.24 5.65
C ARG A 14 -15.90 -19.38 4.65
N HIS A 15 -15.45 -19.33 3.40
CA HIS A 15 -15.96 -18.41 2.39
C HIS A 15 -16.81 -19.08 1.31
N GLY A 16 -17.44 -20.22 1.62
CA GLY A 16 -18.43 -20.83 0.73
C GLY A 16 -17.85 -21.67 -0.41
N GLY A 17 -16.61 -22.14 -0.27
CA GLY A 17 -15.98 -23.09 -1.19
C GLY A 17 -14.98 -22.47 -2.16
N PRO A 18 -14.35 -23.30 -3.02
CA PRO A 18 -13.20 -22.90 -3.84
C PRO A 18 -13.49 -21.76 -4.81
N ASP A 19 -14.68 -21.73 -5.40
CA ASP A 19 -15.03 -20.72 -6.41
C ASP A 19 -15.28 -19.35 -5.80
N ALA A 20 -15.99 -19.29 -4.67
CA ALA A 20 -16.19 -18.05 -3.94
C ALA A 20 -14.86 -17.49 -3.38
N PHE A 21 -13.97 -18.36 -2.89
CA PHE A 21 -12.63 -17.98 -2.50
C PHE A 21 -11.80 -17.38 -3.66
N LYS A 22 -11.82 -18.02 -4.84
CA LYS A 22 -11.14 -17.50 -6.04
C LYS A 22 -11.70 -16.15 -6.48
N GLN A 23 -13.02 -15.99 -6.44
CA GLN A 23 -13.67 -14.71 -6.76
C GLN A 23 -13.23 -13.61 -5.81
N LEU A 24 -13.22 -13.90 -4.49
CA LEU A 24 -12.71 -12.96 -3.50
C LEU A 24 -11.28 -12.57 -3.87
N LEU A 25 -10.35 -13.51 -4.02
CA LEU A 25 -8.96 -13.19 -4.37
C LEU A 25 -8.81 -12.34 -5.64
N ALA A 26 -9.65 -12.56 -6.65
CA ALA A 26 -9.62 -11.81 -7.91
C ALA A 26 -9.91 -10.30 -7.74
N GLU A 27 -10.63 -9.89 -6.69
CA GLU A 27 -10.97 -8.48 -6.43
C GLU A 27 -9.76 -7.58 -6.15
N THR A 28 -8.61 -8.15 -5.79
CA THR A 28 -7.40 -7.38 -5.46
C THR A 28 -6.15 -8.00 -6.07
N ARG A 29 -6.26 -8.53 -7.28
CA ARG A 29 -5.12 -9.13 -7.96
C ARG A 29 -4.00 -8.09 -8.14
N PRO A 30 -2.74 -8.39 -7.79
CA PRO A 30 -1.64 -7.49 -8.14
C PRO A 30 -1.46 -7.41 -9.66
N LEU A 31 -0.75 -6.37 -10.08
CA LEU A 31 -0.34 -6.17 -11.47
C LEU A 31 1.04 -6.78 -11.69
N GLY A 32 1.35 -7.13 -12.94
CA GLY A 32 2.70 -7.54 -13.32
C GLY A 32 3.67 -6.35 -13.30
N PRO A 33 4.99 -6.57 -13.15
CA PRO A 33 5.97 -5.47 -13.10
C PRO A 33 5.90 -4.52 -14.29
N HIS A 34 5.66 -5.05 -15.49
CA HIS A 34 5.45 -4.24 -16.69
C HIS A 34 4.27 -3.26 -16.51
N ASP A 35 3.11 -3.76 -16.09
CA ASP A 35 1.89 -2.97 -15.97
C ASP A 35 2.00 -1.93 -14.85
N ILE A 36 2.63 -2.28 -13.72
CA ILE A 36 2.98 -1.31 -12.68
C ILE A 36 3.86 -0.20 -13.27
N GLY A 37 4.88 -0.57 -14.06
CA GLY A 37 5.78 0.38 -14.71
C GLY A 37 5.12 1.32 -15.73
N THR A 38 3.88 1.04 -16.15
CA THR A 38 3.09 1.93 -17.03
C THR A 38 2.30 3.01 -16.28
N ILE A 39 2.22 2.91 -14.95
CA ILE A 39 1.54 3.91 -14.13
C ILE A 39 2.34 5.22 -14.18
N THR A 40 1.66 6.31 -14.54
CA THR A 40 2.28 7.64 -14.64
C THR A 40 2.57 8.22 -13.26
N ASP A 41 3.59 9.06 -13.16
CA ASP A 41 4.06 9.60 -11.88
C ASP A 41 3.00 10.43 -11.14
N ASP A 42 2.10 11.10 -11.87
CA ASP A 42 0.98 11.80 -11.27
C ASP A 42 0.00 10.83 -10.58
N ARG A 43 -0.22 9.64 -11.17
CA ARG A 43 -1.06 8.60 -10.55
C ARG A 43 -0.38 7.94 -9.36
N VAL A 44 0.96 7.83 -9.38
CA VAL A 44 1.74 7.40 -8.20
C VAL A 44 1.57 8.39 -7.05
N LEU A 45 1.76 9.69 -7.31
CA LEU A 45 1.59 10.74 -6.30
C LEU A 45 0.14 10.83 -5.79
N ALA A 46 -0.84 10.68 -6.68
CA ALA A 46 -2.25 10.60 -6.34
C ALA A 46 -2.54 9.41 -5.39
N ALA A 47 -1.97 8.23 -5.68
CA ALA A 47 -2.13 7.05 -4.84
C ALA A 47 -1.49 7.24 -3.46
N MET A 48 -0.26 7.77 -3.39
CA MET A 48 0.39 8.14 -2.13
C MET A 48 -0.48 9.09 -1.31
N THR A 49 -0.92 10.19 -1.95
CA THR A 49 -1.74 11.22 -1.32
C THR A 49 -3.04 10.64 -0.79
N ARG A 50 -3.75 9.81 -1.56
CA ARG A 50 -4.99 9.19 -1.11
C ARG A 50 -4.80 8.42 0.21
N ARG A 51 -3.71 7.65 0.33
CA ARG A 51 -3.45 6.85 1.54
C ARG A 51 -3.06 7.71 2.73
N VAL A 52 -2.25 8.75 2.52
CA VAL A 52 -1.94 9.72 3.57
C VAL A 52 -3.22 10.41 4.09
N PHE A 53 -4.15 10.75 3.20
CA PHE A 53 -5.41 11.38 3.60
C PHE A 53 -6.39 10.42 4.27
N CYS A 54 -6.43 9.15 3.88
CA CYS A 54 -7.21 8.11 4.57
C CYS A 54 -6.66 7.74 5.95
N ALA A 55 -5.37 7.92 6.23
CA ALA A 55 -4.80 7.59 7.54
C ALA A 55 -5.48 8.39 8.68
N GLY A 56 -6.15 7.69 9.59
CA GLY A 56 -6.92 8.30 10.68
C GLY A 56 -8.17 9.06 10.22
N PHE A 57 -8.70 8.78 9.04
CA PHE A 57 -9.88 9.44 8.48
C PHE A 57 -10.75 8.47 7.68
N SER A 58 -12.02 8.83 7.47
CA SER A 58 -12.93 7.98 6.69
C SER A 58 -12.53 7.95 5.21
N SER A 59 -12.15 6.77 4.70
CA SER A 59 -11.83 6.58 3.29
C SER A 59 -13.00 6.99 2.38
N LYS A 60 -14.24 6.65 2.76
CA LYS A 60 -15.45 7.06 2.03
C LYS A 60 -15.56 8.57 1.85
N VAL A 61 -15.15 9.35 2.85
CA VAL A 61 -15.16 10.82 2.76
C VAL A 61 -14.05 11.34 1.84
N ILE A 62 -12.87 10.72 1.88
CA ILE A 62 -11.80 11.04 0.93
C ILE A 62 -12.23 10.71 -0.50
N ASP A 63 -12.83 9.54 -0.71
CA ASP A 63 -13.30 9.08 -2.01
C ASP A 63 -14.37 10.03 -2.56
N ALA A 64 -15.34 10.45 -1.73
CA ALA A 64 -16.37 11.41 -2.11
C ALA A 64 -15.82 12.80 -2.46
N LYS A 65 -14.65 13.18 -1.93
CA LYS A 65 -13.98 14.46 -2.21
C LYS A 65 -12.92 14.35 -3.31
N TRP A 66 -12.72 13.18 -3.91
CA TRP A 66 -11.52 12.94 -4.70
C TRP A 66 -11.38 13.84 -5.93
N GLU A 67 -12.48 14.17 -6.62
CA GLU A 67 -12.45 15.11 -7.75
C GLU A 67 -12.00 16.52 -7.34
N ALA A 68 -12.35 16.95 -6.13
CA ALA A 68 -11.87 18.20 -5.57
C ALA A 68 -10.37 18.13 -5.24
N PHE A 69 -9.88 16.98 -4.76
CA PHE A 69 -8.45 16.75 -4.58
C PHE A 69 -7.69 16.79 -5.92
N GLU A 70 -8.19 16.12 -6.96
CA GLU A 70 -7.60 16.17 -8.31
C GLU A 70 -7.51 17.61 -8.81
N SER A 71 -8.55 18.41 -8.61
CA SER A 71 -8.54 19.83 -9.02
C SER A 71 -7.59 20.67 -8.16
N ALA A 72 -7.61 20.48 -6.85
CA ALA A 72 -6.82 21.24 -5.89
C ALA A 72 -5.31 21.00 -6.04
N PHE A 73 -4.91 19.78 -6.37
CA PHE A 73 -3.50 19.41 -6.57
C PHE A 73 -3.10 19.33 -8.05
N GLU A 74 -3.85 20.00 -8.94
CA GLU A 74 -3.54 20.09 -10.38
C GLU A 74 -3.27 18.71 -11.02
N ARG A 75 -4.18 17.77 -10.76
CA ARG A 75 -4.15 16.36 -11.17
C ARG A 75 -2.91 15.61 -10.67
N PHE A 76 -2.32 16.08 -9.57
CA PHE A 76 -1.14 15.51 -8.94
C PHE A 76 0.09 15.49 -9.84
N ASP A 77 0.23 16.46 -10.75
CA ASP A 77 1.49 16.66 -11.45
C ASP A 77 2.64 16.82 -10.41
N PRO A 78 3.67 15.94 -10.44
CA PRO A 78 4.69 15.92 -9.40
C PRO A 78 5.46 17.23 -9.30
N ALA A 79 5.76 17.89 -10.42
CA ALA A 79 6.50 19.14 -10.44
C ALA A 79 5.69 20.29 -9.84
N ARG A 80 4.43 20.46 -10.26
CA ARG A 80 3.52 21.48 -9.70
C ARG A 80 3.33 21.28 -8.19
N CYS A 81 3.16 20.03 -7.76
CA CYS A 81 3.05 19.72 -6.33
C CYS A 81 4.36 20.02 -5.58
N ALA A 82 5.52 19.61 -6.11
CA ALA A 82 6.83 19.81 -5.51
C ALA A 82 7.21 21.29 -5.33
N TRP A 83 6.81 22.12 -6.29
CA TRP A 83 7.05 23.56 -6.36
C TRP A 83 5.89 24.41 -5.82
N MET A 84 4.93 23.78 -5.12
CA MET A 84 3.85 24.49 -4.44
C MET A 84 4.41 25.63 -3.58
N THR A 85 3.92 26.85 -3.82
CA THR A 85 4.32 28.04 -3.06
C THR A 85 3.58 28.12 -1.73
N GLU A 86 4.02 29.01 -0.85
CA GLU A 86 3.36 29.25 0.44
C GLU A 86 1.95 29.83 0.23
N GLU A 87 1.75 30.71 -0.76
CA GLU A 87 0.43 31.25 -1.09
C GLU A 87 -0.53 30.13 -1.51
N ARG A 88 -0.06 29.20 -2.36
CA ARG A 88 -0.88 28.05 -2.77
C ARG A 88 -1.19 27.12 -1.61
N PHE A 89 -0.21 26.89 -0.73
CA PHE A 89 -0.42 26.10 0.48
C PHE A 89 -1.53 26.72 1.37
N ASP A 90 -1.48 28.03 1.54
CA ASP A 90 -2.46 28.83 2.28
C ASP A 90 -3.87 28.78 1.66
N GLU A 91 -3.98 28.80 0.33
CA GLU A 91 -5.23 28.58 -0.40
C GLU A 91 -5.81 27.19 -0.13
N LEU A 92 -4.99 26.14 -0.19
CA LEU A 92 -5.41 24.76 0.07
C LEU A 92 -5.89 24.58 1.52
N LEU A 93 -5.24 25.26 2.48
CA LEU A 93 -5.69 25.29 3.88
C LEU A 93 -7.06 25.96 4.06
N ARG A 94 -7.47 26.84 3.15
CA ARG A 94 -8.78 27.51 3.17
C ARG A 94 -9.83 26.79 2.31
N CYS A 95 -9.41 25.91 1.40
CA CYS A 95 -10.28 25.16 0.49
C CYS A 95 -11.20 24.18 1.26
N LYS A 96 -12.52 24.43 1.23
CA LYS A 96 -13.52 23.61 1.95
C LYS A 96 -13.82 22.28 1.25
N ASP A 97 -13.46 22.17 -0.02
CA ASP A 97 -13.80 21.00 -0.83
C ASP A 97 -12.85 19.82 -0.56
N ILE A 98 -11.65 20.10 -0.04
CA ILE A 98 -10.70 19.08 0.45
C ILE A 98 -10.65 19.01 1.98
N VAL A 99 -9.92 18.02 2.50
CA VAL A 99 -9.63 17.94 3.93
C VAL A 99 -8.50 18.91 4.27
N ARG A 100 -8.80 19.94 5.06
CA ARG A 100 -7.88 21.02 5.45
C ARG A 100 -6.93 20.59 6.57
N ASN A 101 -5.96 19.73 6.23
CA ASN A 101 -4.93 19.29 7.16
C ASN A 101 -3.55 19.70 6.64
N GLY A 102 -2.93 20.70 7.29
CA GLY A 102 -1.67 21.28 6.83
C GLY A 102 -0.53 20.27 6.69
N ALA A 103 -0.36 19.38 7.67
CA ALA A 103 0.69 18.35 7.61
C ALA A 103 0.48 17.37 6.44
N LYS A 104 -0.78 17.02 6.12
CA LYS A 104 -1.10 16.16 4.98
C LYS A 104 -0.98 16.90 3.64
N ILE A 105 -1.35 18.18 3.56
CA ILE A 105 -1.13 19.01 2.36
C ILE A 105 0.37 19.16 2.10
N GLN A 106 1.15 19.45 3.14
CA GLN A 106 2.62 19.57 3.06
C GLN A 106 3.26 18.27 2.57
N SER A 107 2.73 17.10 3.00
CA SER A 107 3.22 15.83 2.49
C SER A 107 3.02 15.63 0.99
N VAL A 108 2.04 16.28 0.35
CA VAL A 108 1.88 16.21 -1.11
C VAL A 108 3.03 16.93 -1.82
N ARG A 109 3.47 18.07 -1.27
CA ARG A 109 4.64 18.82 -1.77
C ARG A 109 5.92 18.00 -1.65
N GLU A 110 6.15 17.41 -0.47
CA GLU A 110 7.35 16.60 -0.22
C GLU A 110 7.35 15.31 -1.04
N ASN A 111 6.21 14.61 -1.11
CA ASN A 111 6.09 13.41 -1.93
C ASN A 111 6.18 13.71 -3.44
N GLY A 112 5.78 14.91 -3.89
CA GLY A 112 6.00 15.35 -5.26
C GLY A 112 7.50 15.40 -5.61
N ARG A 113 8.33 15.93 -4.71
CA ARG A 113 9.80 15.92 -4.87
C ARG A 113 10.35 14.50 -4.88
N PHE A 114 9.92 13.68 -3.92
CA PHE A 114 10.31 12.27 -3.84
C PHE A 114 9.98 11.48 -5.12
N VAL A 115 8.77 11.66 -5.67
CA VAL A 115 8.36 11.03 -6.94
C VAL A 115 9.24 11.49 -8.10
N MET A 116 9.55 12.79 -8.19
CA MET A 116 10.45 13.31 -9.21
C MET A 116 11.87 12.72 -9.09
N GLU A 117 12.41 12.61 -7.88
CA GLU A 117 13.73 12.02 -7.64
C GLU A 117 13.79 10.53 -8.06
N LEU A 118 12.70 9.78 -7.82
CA LEU A 118 12.61 8.40 -8.31
C LEU A 118 12.51 8.37 -9.84
N ALA A 119 11.72 9.25 -10.44
CA ALA A 119 11.55 9.33 -11.88
C ALA A 119 12.87 9.68 -12.59
N GLU A 120 13.66 10.60 -12.04
CA GLU A 120 14.97 10.96 -12.57
C GLU A 120 15.94 9.75 -12.59
N LYS A 121 15.94 8.93 -11.53
CA LYS A 121 16.86 7.80 -11.37
C LYS A 121 16.42 6.54 -12.11
N HIS A 122 15.12 6.31 -12.26
CA HIS A 122 14.55 5.05 -12.75
C HIS A 122 13.71 5.22 -14.04
N GLY A 123 13.58 6.43 -14.54
CA GLY A 123 12.74 6.79 -15.70
C GLY A 123 11.30 7.13 -15.32
N CYS A 124 10.72 6.46 -14.33
CA CYS A 124 9.48 6.84 -13.65
C CYS A 124 9.46 6.22 -12.24
N ALA A 125 8.69 6.81 -11.32
CA ALA A 125 8.57 6.32 -9.95
C ALA A 125 7.92 4.94 -9.89
N ALA A 126 6.94 4.66 -10.75
CA ALA A 126 6.26 3.38 -10.76
C ALA A 126 7.20 2.21 -11.10
N ARG A 127 8.18 2.43 -12.00
CA ARG A 127 9.18 1.42 -12.35
C ARG A 127 10.05 1.04 -11.17
N PHE A 128 10.48 2.01 -10.38
CA PHE A 128 11.22 1.74 -9.14
C PHE A 128 10.45 0.78 -8.21
N PHE A 129 9.15 1.03 -7.99
CA PHE A 129 8.33 0.15 -7.17
C PHE A 129 8.11 -1.23 -7.81
N ALA A 130 7.95 -1.28 -9.13
CA ALA A 130 7.76 -2.53 -9.87
C ALA A 130 8.99 -3.45 -9.78
N GLU A 131 10.18 -2.89 -9.91
CA GLU A 131 11.47 -3.61 -9.94
C GLU A 131 11.97 -4.03 -8.56
N TRP A 132 11.45 -3.43 -7.48
CA TRP A 132 11.80 -3.84 -6.13
C TRP A 132 11.41 -5.31 -5.90
N PRO A 133 12.28 -6.20 -5.39
CA PRO A 133 11.96 -7.61 -5.29
C PRO A 133 10.88 -7.91 -4.22
N ASP A 134 9.94 -8.81 -4.54
CA ASP A 134 8.81 -9.12 -3.65
C ASP A 134 9.26 -9.76 -2.33
N ASP A 135 10.38 -10.49 -2.34
CA ASP A 135 10.95 -11.14 -1.17
C ASP A 135 11.61 -10.15 -0.18
N ASP A 136 11.78 -8.88 -0.56
CA ASP A 136 12.23 -7.75 0.28
C ASP A 136 11.18 -6.63 0.39
N TYR A 137 9.90 -6.98 0.46
CA TYR A 137 8.83 -6.01 0.65
C TYR A 137 8.97 -5.19 1.96
N VAL A 138 9.47 -5.77 3.05
CA VAL A 138 9.76 -5.05 4.29
C VAL A 138 10.87 -4.01 4.10
N GLY A 139 11.89 -4.29 3.29
CA GLY A 139 12.89 -3.32 2.87
C GLY A 139 12.26 -2.14 2.13
N LEU A 140 11.31 -2.42 1.23
CA LEU A 140 10.56 -1.36 0.52
C LEU A 140 9.73 -0.50 1.48
N LEU A 141 9.10 -1.10 2.49
CA LEU A 141 8.38 -0.34 3.51
C LEU A 141 9.31 0.55 4.35
N ASP A 142 10.50 0.06 4.72
CA ASP A 142 11.51 0.87 5.41
C ASP A 142 12.02 2.02 4.53
N PHE A 143 12.22 1.77 3.23
CA PHE A 143 12.56 2.80 2.25
C PHE A 143 11.47 3.87 2.17
N LEU A 144 10.19 3.50 2.02
CA LEU A 144 9.08 4.44 2.00
C LEU A 144 8.96 5.24 3.30
N ASN A 145 9.19 4.61 4.44
CA ASN A 145 9.14 5.29 5.74
C ASN A 145 10.26 6.33 5.92
N LYS A 146 11.42 6.12 5.30
CA LYS A 146 12.58 7.02 5.40
C LYS A 146 12.55 8.16 4.38
N ASN A 147 12.08 7.87 3.16
CA ASN A 147 12.18 8.80 2.03
C ASN A 147 10.85 9.47 1.68
N GLY A 148 9.73 8.81 1.98
CA GLY A 148 8.39 9.34 1.76
C GLY A 148 7.81 10.01 3.00
N THR A 149 6.99 11.04 2.80
CA THR A 149 6.34 11.76 3.90
C THR A 149 4.98 11.16 4.23
N ARG A 150 4.82 10.70 5.49
CA ARG A 150 3.61 10.01 6.02
C ARG A 150 3.26 8.70 5.32
N LEU A 151 4.25 8.05 4.68
CA LEU A 151 4.10 6.78 3.98
C LEU A 151 4.62 5.57 4.78
N GLY A 152 4.89 5.75 6.09
CA GLY A 152 5.21 4.64 6.99
C GLY A 152 3.99 3.80 7.39
N GLY A 153 4.24 2.59 7.92
CA GLY A 153 3.21 1.70 8.43
C GLY A 153 2.17 1.29 7.37
N GLU A 154 0.90 1.24 7.76
CA GLU A 154 -0.20 0.83 6.88
C GLU A 154 -0.37 1.73 5.65
N SER A 155 -0.07 3.03 5.75
CA SER A 155 -0.17 3.96 4.61
C SER A 155 0.68 3.48 3.43
N GLY A 156 1.93 3.09 3.69
CA GLY A 156 2.84 2.54 2.68
C GLY A 156 2.34 1.22 2.11
N MET A 157 1.85 0.32 2.98
CA MET A 157 1.32 -0.98 2.53
C MET A 157 0.09 -0.82 1.63
N HIS A 158 -0.84 0.06 2.00
CA HIS A 158 -2.01 0.37 1.18
C HIS A 158 -1.66 1.11 -0.10
N PHE A 159 -0.62 1.95 -0.10
CA PHE A 159 -0.14 2.62 -1.30
C PHE A 159 0.41 1.61 -2.31
N LEU A 160 1.32 0.73 -1.86
CA LEU A 160 1.93 -0.30 -2.71
C LEU A 160 0.85 -1.22 -3.29
N ARG A 161 -0.11 -1.65 -2.48
CA ARG A 161 -1.24 -2.44 -2.99
C ARG A 161 -2.10 -1.66 -4.00
N ALA A 162 -2.29 -0.36 -3.80
CA ALA A 162 -3.11 0.46 -4.71
C ALA A 162 -2.49 0.65 -6.09
N ILE A 163 -1.15 0.64 -6.21
CA ILE A 163 -0.44 0.67 -7.50
C ILE A 163 -0.22 -0.74 -8.08
N GLY A 164 -0.78 -1.78 -7.46
CA GLY A 164 -0.73 -3.15 -7.95
C GLY A 164 0.51 -3.94 -7.54
N LYS A 165 1.41 -3.40 -6.71
CA LYS A 165 2.56 -4.15 -6.18
C LYS A 165 2.07 -5.33 -5.31
N PRO A 166 2.61 -6.56 -5.47
CA PRO A 166 2.47 -7.60 -4.46
C PRO A 166 2.88 -7.08 -3.09
N ALA A 167 1.91 -6.99 -2.18
CA ALA A 167 2.07 -6.28 -0.94
C ALA A 167 1.25 -6.99 0.12
N PHE A 168 1.78 -7.27 1.31
CA PHE A 168 0.94 -7.67 2.44
C PHE A 168 0.50 -6.45 3.25
N ILE A 169 -0.71 -6.52 3.81
CA ILE A 169 -1.25 -5.51 4.73
C ILE A 169 -1.60 -6.20 6.04
N LEU A 170 -1.09 -5.68 7.15
CA LEU A 170 -1.23 -6.28 8.47
C LEU A 170 -2.53 -5.88 9.16
N MET A 171 -3.65 -6.10 8.47
CA MET A 171 -4.99 -5.93 9.05
C MET A 171 -5.18 -6.86 10.27
N PRO A 172 -6.11 -6.55 11.19
CA PRO A 172 -6.30 -7.33 12.42
C PRO A 172 -6.42 -8.84 12.19
N ASP A 173 -7.16 -9.25 11.17
CA ASP A 173 -7.35 -10.66 10.84
C ASP A 173 -6.09 -11.34 10.28
N VAL A 174 -5.28 -10.61 9.50
CA VAL A 174 -3.95 -11.09 9.07
C VAL A 174 -3.05 -11.29 10.28
N VAL A 175 -3.05 -10.35 11.22
CA VAL A 175 -2.27 -10.45 12.46
C VAL A 175 -2.74 -11.62 13.32
N LYS A 176 -4.05 -11.82 13.50
CA LYS A 176 -4.61 -13.00 14.19
C LYS A 176 -4.14 -14.30 13.54
N ALA A 177 -4.14 -14.38 12.20
CA ALA A 177 -3.68 -15.55 11.47
C ALA A 177 -2.19 -15.80 11.70
N LEU A 178 -1.36 -14.75 11.59
CA LEU A 178 0.09 -14.86 11.84
C LEU A 178 0.41 -15.28 13.28
N ILE A 179 -0.38 -14.84 14.27
CA ILE A 179 -0.28 -15.30 15.66
C ILE A 179 -0.70 -16.76 15.80
N ARG A 180 -1.83 -17.17 15.19
CA ARG A 180 -2.28 -18.57 15.15
C ARG A 180 -1.18 -19.48 14.58
N GLU A 181 -0.49 -19.02 13.56
CA GLU A 181 0.60 -19.74 12.90
C GLU A 181 1.96 -19.64 13.61
N GLN A 182 2.03 -18.90 14.72
CA GLN A 182 3.21 -18.66 15.56
C GLN A 182 4.35 -17.95 14.83
N VAL A 183 4.04 -17.17 13.78
CA VAL A 183 5.02 -16.31 13.09
C VAL A 183 5.44 -15.14 13.99
N VAL A 184 4.46 -14.58 14.69
CA VAL A 184 4.63 -13.55 15.73
C VAL A 184 3.79 -13.91 16.94
N SER A 185 4.15 -13.42 18.13
CA SER A 185 3.42 -13.73 19.37
C SER A 185 2.35 -12.69 19.73
N LYS A 186 2.39 -11.52 19.09
CA LYS A 186 1.48 -10.38 19.32
C LYS A 186 1.47 -9.49 18.07
N SER A 187 0.70 -8.40 18.13
CA SER A 187 0.71 -7.39 17.07
C SER A 187 2.14 -6.90 16.78
N PRO A 188 2.59 -6.95 15.51
CA PRO A 188 3.96 -6.65 15.15
C PRO A 188 4.27 -5.17 15.36
N SER A 189 5.39 -4.87 16.04
CA SER A 189 5.73 -3.49 16.39
C SER A 189 7.17 -3.08 16.06
N GLY A 190 8.03 -4.03 15.66
CA GLY A 190 9.44 -3.74 15.41
C GLY A 190 10.05 -4.53 14.26
N LYS A 191 11.25 -4.14 13.83
CA LYS A 191 11.99 -4.74 12.70
C LYS A 191 12.08 -6.26 12.77
N GLY A 192 12.30 -6.82 13.96
CA GLY A 192 12.38 -8.27 14.16
C GLY A 192 11.07 -9.01 13.85
N ASP A 193 9.92 -8.41 14.15
CA ASP A 193 8.62 -9.02 13.83
C ASP A 193 8.36 -8.97 12.32
N PHE A 194 8.65 -7.83 11.68
CA PHE A 194 8.51 -7.68 10.24
C PHE A 194 9.42 -8.63 9.46
N ALA A 195 10.66 -8.83 9.90
CA ALA A 195 11.59 -9.80 9.29
C ALA A 195 11.04 -11.25 9.37
N LYS A 196 10.45 -11.64 10.50
CA LYS A 196 9.80 -12.96 10.65
C LYS A 196 8.59 -13.10 9.72
N ILE A 197 7.79 -12.05 9.60
CA ILE A 197 6.62 -12.02 8.70
C ILE A 197 7.06 -12.15 7.24
N GLN A 198 8.08 -11.40 6.80
CA GLN A 198 8.63 -11.51 5.45
C GLN A 198 9.13 -12.93 5.20
N ALA A 199 9.93 -13.50 6.10
CA ALA A 199 10.46 -14.85 5.94
C ALA A 199 9.35 -15.90 5.84
N ALA A 200 8.30 -15.79 6.66
CA ALA A 200 7.15 -16.70 6.61
C ALA A 200 6.38 -16.59 5.29
N LEU A 201 6.13 -15.36 4.82
CA LEU A 201 5.44 -15.13 3.54
C LEU A 201 6.29 -15.56 2.34
N ASN A 202 7.61 -15.36 2.36
CA ASN A 202 8.49 -15.84 1.29
C ASN A 202 8.44 -17.37 1.19
N LEU A 203 8.54 -18.06 2.33
CA LEU A 203 8.45 -19.52 2.38
C LEU A 203 7.11 -20.03 1.83
N TRP A 204 6.00 -19.45 2.28
CA TRP A 204 4.68 -19.85 1.80
C TRP A 204 4.44 -19.45 0.33
N SER A 205 5.08 -18.39 -0.16
CA SER A 205 5.02 -17.96 -1.57
C SER A 205 5.71 -19.00 -2.45
N GLU A 206 6.89 -19.47 -2.04
CA GLU A 206 7.62 -20.55 -2.70
C GLU A 206 6.80 -21.85 -2.74
N GLN A 207 6.10 -22.19 -1.66
CA GLN A 207 5.26 -23.39 -1.58
C GLN A 207 4.03 -23.35 -2.48
N SER A 208 3.38 -22.18 -2.60
CA SER A 208 2.05 -22.06 -3.21
C SER A 208 2.05 -21.39 -4.58
N GLY A 209 3.11 -20.68 -4.94
CA GLY A 209 3.17 -19.82 -6.12
C GLY A 209 2.28 -18.57 -6.01
N LEU A 210 1.72 -18.27 -4.83
CA LEU A 210 0.88 -17.10 -4.61
C LEU A 210 1.71 -15.88 -4.23
N ASP A 211 1.29 -14.71 -4.70
CA ASP A 211 1.90 -13.43 -4.38
C ASP A 211 1.51 -12.93 -2.96
N LEU A 212 2.28 -11.97 -2.43
CA LEU A 212 2.06 -11.42 -1.08
C LEU A 212 0.65 -10.84 -0.84
N THR A 213 0.00 -10.29 -1.88
CA THR A 213 -1.38 -9.79 -1.78
C THR A 213 -2.35 -10.94 -1.59
N SER A 214 -2.27 -11.95 -2.45
CA SER A 214 -3.09 -13.17 -2.37
C SER A 214 -2.88 -13.88 -1.03
N MET A 215 -1.65 -13.94 -0.55
CA MET A 215 -1.32 -14.61 0.70
C MET A 215 -1.90 -13.90 1.92
N SER A 216 -1.67 -12.59 2.05
CA SER A 216 -2.21 -11.82 3.17
C SER A 216 -3.74 -11.81 3.17
N ARG A 217 -4.38 -11.82 2.00
CA ARG A 217 -5.84 -11.99 1.90
C ARG A 217 -6.30 -13.37 2.33
N THR A 218 -5.60 -14.42 1.93
CA THR A 218 -5.89 -15.79 2.36
C THR A 218 -5.75 -15.93 3.87
N LEU A 219 -4.71 -15.33 4.47
CA LEU A 219 -4.53 -15.29 5.91
C LEU A 219 -5.73 -14.62 6.61
N ALA A 220 -6.16 -13.44 6.13
CA ALA A 220 -7.34 -12.75 6.66
C ALA A 220 -8.62 -13.61 6.56
N MET A 221 -8.84 -14.24 5.42
CA MET A 221 -10.00 -15.11 5.18
C MET A 221 -9.97 -16.41 6.00
N SER A 222 -8.79 -16.84 6.44
CA SER A 222 -8.61 -18.06 7.24
C SER A 222 -8.99 -17.88 8.71
N VAL A 223 -9.31 -16.66 9.17
CA VAL A 223 -9.68 -16.36 10.56
C VAL A 223 -11.11 -15.82 10.67
N GLY A 224 -11.65 -15.82 11.89
CA GLY A 224 -12.97 -15.32 12.24
C GLY A 224 -12.99 -14.19 13.25
#